data_AF-A0A950Z1J6-F1
#
_entry.id   AF-A0A950Z1J6-F1
#
_cell.length_a   1.000
_cell.length_b   1.000
_cell.length_c   1.000
_cell.angle_alpha   90.00
_cell.angle_beta   90.00
_cell.angle_gamma   90.00
#
_symmetry.space_group_name_H-M   'P 1'
#
loop_
_entity.id
_entity.type
_entity.pdbx_description
1 polymer ?
#
loop_
_entity_poly.entity_id
_entity_poly.type
_entity_poly.pdbx_seq_one_letter_code
_entity_poly.pdbx_strand_id
1 'polypeptide(L)'
;GTLGINQVDPAIAQRVRLGGHIFAGIWIVMASLQGSLAAKLVGLPTGAILFAYTFASSFLPRVWLSPAAILMLVWLAILAWQNGIRHL
;
A
#
# COMPACT_ATOMS: atom_id res chain seq x y z
N GLY A 1 -5.12 1.97 15.84
CA GLY A 1 -6.53 2.12 15.44
C GLY A 1 -6.61 2.28 13.93
N THR A 2 -7.62 1.73 13.28
CA THR A 2 -7.91 2.07 11.87
C THR A 2 -8.74 3.34 11.86
N LEU A 3 -8.40 4.34 11.04
CA LEU A 3 -9.28 5.49 10.79
C LEU A 3 -10.61 4.95 10.24
N GLY A 4 -11.64 4.94 11.08
CA GLY A 4 -12.99 4.55 10.68
C GLY A 4 -13.67 5.71 9.98
N ILE A 5 -14.34 5.44 8.86
CA ILE A 5 -15.33 6.38 8.34
C ILE A 5 -16.43 6.44 9.39
N ASN A 6 -16.60 7.60 10.05
CA ASN A 6 -17.49 7.76 11.20
C ASN A 6 -18.89 7.17 10.94
N GLN A 7 -19.40 6.40 11.91
CA GLN A 7 -20.78 5.86 11.95
C GLN A 7 -21.16 4.90 10.80
N VAL A 8 -20.21 4.42 10.00
CA VAL A 8 -20.47 3.39 9.00
C VAL A 8 -20.35 2.00 9.62
N ASP A 9 -21.28 1.11 9.27
CA ASP A 9 -21.25 -0.28 9.69
C ASP A 9 -19.86 -0.91 9.42
N PRO A 10 -19.24 -1.58 10.41
CA PRO A 10 -17.91 -2.15 10.26
C PRO A 10 -17.77 -3.10 9.06
N ALA A 11 -18.80 -3.87 8.69
CA ALA A 11 -18.74 -4.76 7.54
C ALA A 11 -18.62 -3.97 6.22
N ILE A 12 -19.30 -2.83 6.10
CA ILE A 12 -19.19 -1.93 4.95
C ILE A 12 -17.80 -1.28 4.92
N ALA A 13 -17.37 -0.71 6.04
CA ALA A 13 -16.08 -0.02 6.14
C ALA A 13 -14.89 -0.95 5.80
N GLN A 14 -14.95 -2.21 6.21
CA GLN A 14 -13.91 -3.20 5.90
C GLN A 14 -13.87 -3.54 4.41
N ARG A 15 -15.03 -3.73 3.76
CA ARG A 15 -15.10 -3.99 2.31
C ARG A 15 -14.55 -2.82 1.50
N VAL A 16 -14.90 -1.59 1.86
CA VAL A 16 -14.37 -0.39 1.22
C VAL A 16 -12.85 -0.29 1.40
N ARG A 17 -12.34 -0.56 2.61
CA ARG A 17 -10.89 -0.56 2.87
C ARG A 17 -10.14 -1.58 2.00
N LEU A 18 -10.68 -2.80 1.91
CA LEU A 18 -10.12 -3.85 1.06
C LEU A 18 -10.16 -3.47 -0.42
N GLY A 19 -11.26 -2.88 -0.89
CA GLY A 19 -11.33 -2.29 -2.25
C GLY A 19 -10.26 -1.22 -2.46
N GLY A 20 -10.02 -0.37 -1.47
CA GLY A 20 -8.94 0.62 -1.47
C GLY A 20 -7.55 0.00 -1.62
N HIS A 21 -7.28 -1.16 -1.02
CA HIS A 21 -6.00 -1.85 -1.18
C HIS A 21 -5.75 -2.34 -2.61
N ILE A 22 -6.79 -2.74 -3.36
CA ILE A 22 -6.66 -3.12 -4.77
C ILE A 22 -6.15 -1.93 -5.58
N PHE A 23 -6.86 -0.79 -5.48
CA PHE A 23 -6.50 0.41 -6.24
C PHE A 23 -5.15 0.97 -5.83
N ALA A 24 -4.87 1.00 -4.52
CA ALA A 24 -3.57 1.41 -4.01
C ALA A 24 -2.46 0.48 -4.52
N GLY A 25 -2.67 -0.83 -4.49
CA GLY A 25 -1.69 -1.82 -4.97
C GLY A 25 -1.35 -1.65 -6.45
N ILE A 26 -2.38 -1.52 -7.30
CA ILE A 26 -2.21 -1.26 -8.74
C ILE A 26 -1.45 0.05 -8.96
N TRP A 27 -1.87 1.13 -8.29
CA TRP A 27 -1.23 2.43 -8.46
C TRP A 27 0.24 2.41 -8.03
N ILE A 28 0.57 1.81 -6.88
CA ILE A 28 1.96 1.69 -6.41
C ILE A 28 2.81 0.95 -7.43
N VAL A 29 2.31 -0.17 -7.98
CA VAL A 29 3.03 -0.94 -9.03
C VAL A 29 3.27 -0.05 -10.25
N MET A 30 2.24 0.59 -10.78
CA MET A 30 2.34 1.42 -11.98
C MET A 30 3.27 2.63 -11.80
N ALA A 31 3.19 3.30 -10.65
CA ALA A 31 4.09 4.40 -10.30
C ALA A 31 5.54 3.92 -10.16
N SER A 32 5.76 2.76 -9.55
CA SER A 32 7.09 2.19 -9.36
C SER A 32 7.77 1.80 -10.66
N LEU A 33 7.01 1.27 -11.63
CA LEU A 33 7.53 0.90 -12.95
C LEU A 33 8.13 2.11 -13.72
N GLN A 34 7.63 3.31 -13.45
CA GLN A 34 8.15 4.57 -14.01
C GLN A 34 9.26 5.20 -13.16
N GLY A 35 9.51 4.68 -11.95
CA GLY A 35 10.50 5.19 -11.02
C GLY A 35 11.91 4.60 -11.20
N SER A 36 12.79 4.95 -10.26
CA SER A 36 14.12 4.37 -10.14
C SER A 36 14.09 2.86 -9.83
N LEU A 37 15.24 2.19 -9.99
CA LEU A 37 15.38 0.80 -9.59
C LEU A 37 15.02 0.57 -8.11
N ALA A 38 15.40 1.48 -7.21
CA ALA A 38 15.05 1.39 -5.80
C ALA A 38 13.52 1.47 -5.57
N ALA A 39 12.84 2.38 -6.28
CA ALA A 39 11.38 2.48 -6.22
C ALA A 39 10.70 1.22 -6.77
N LYS A 40 11.24 0.61 -7.83
CA LYS A 40 10.76 -0.68 -8.37
C LYS A 40 10.89 -1.81 -7.35
N LEU A 41 12.07 -2.00 -6.78
CA LEU A 41 12.36 -3.10 -5.86
C LEU A 41 11.51 -3.06 -4.59
N VAL A 42 11.17 -1.87 -4.09
CA VAL A 42 10.34 -1.74 -2.88
C VAL A 42 8.85 -1.65 -3.24
N GLY A 43 8.49 -0.92 -4.29
CA GLY A 43 7.10 -0.64 -4.63
C GLY A 43 6.37 -1.82 -5.26
N LEU A 44 7.03 -2.62 -6.10
CA LEU A 44 6.44 -3.84 -6.65
C LEU A 44 5.92 -4.80 -5.56
N PRO A 45 6.75 -5.24 -4.58
CA PRO A 45 6.26 -6.09 -3.51
C PRO A 45 5.24 -5.38 -2.61
N THR A 46 5.40 -4.07 -2.34
CA THR A 46 4.40 -3.30 -1.57
C THR A 46 3.01 -3.40 -2.21
N GLY A 47 2.92 -3.09 -3.51
CA GLY A 47 1.66 -3.09 -4.24
C GLY A 47 1.11 -4.50 -4.41
N ALA A 48 1.96 -5.49 -4.66
CA ALA A 48 1.56 -6.90 -4.76
C ALA A 48 0.97 -7.42 -3.43
N ILE A 49 1.58 -7.09 -2.28
CA ILE A 49 1.06 -7.51 -0.98
C ILE A 49 -0.29 -6.85 -0.68
N LEU A 50 -0.44 -5.54 -0.93
CA LEU A 50 -1.72 -4.85 -0.74
C LEU A 50 -2.83 -5.44 -1.61
N PHE A 51 -2.53 -5.66 -2.90
CA PHE A 51 -3.46 -6.28 -3.82
C PHE A 51 -3.84 -7.69 -3.37
N ALA A 52 -2.86 -8.56 -3.12
CA ALA A 52 -3.08 -9.95 -2.73
C ALA A 52 -3.80 -10.09 -1.38
N TYR A 53 -3.47 -9.24 -0.41
CA TYR A 53 -4.14 -9.25 0.90
C TYR A 53 -5.64 -9.03 0.77
N THR A 54 -6.11 -8.28 -0.23
CA THR A 54 -7.55 -8.10 -0.46
C THR A 54 -8.27 -9.43 -0.63
N PHE A 55 -7.73 -10.31 -1.47
CA PHE A 55 -8.30 -11.61 -1.78
C PHE A 55 -8.05 -12.65 -0.67
N ALA A 56 -6.93 -12.54 0.03
CA ALA A 56 -6.56 -13.44 1.11
C ALA A 56 -7.07 -13.00 2.50
N SER A 57 -7.71 -11.83 2.61
CA SER A 57 -8.09 -11.20 3.89
C SER A 57 -9.07 -12.03 4.74
N SER A 58 -9.86 -12.90 4.11
CA SER A 58 -10.75 -13.84 4.82
C SER A 58 -9.98 -14.93 5.57
N PHE A 59 -8.75 -15.20 5.18
CA PHE A 59 -7.91 -16.27 5.73
C PHE A 59 -6.71 -15.74 6.52
N LEU A 60 -6.32 -14.48 6.31
CA LEU A 60 -5.12 -13.89 6.89
C LEU A 60 -5.43 -12.86 7.98
N PRO A 61 -4.86 -13.00 9.19
CA PRO A 61 -4.99 -11.99 10.23
C PRO A 61 -4.33 -10.66 9.81
N ARG A 62 -4.80 -9.55 10.38
CA ARG A 62 -4.35 -8.19 10.06
C ARG A 62 -2.84 -7.96 10.21
N VAL A 63 -2.15 -8.76 11.02
CA VAL A 63 -0.68 -8.70 11.18
C VAL A 63 0.07 -8.88 9.86
N TRP A 64 -0.55 -9.55 8.87
CA TRP A 64 0.03 -9.74 7.54
C TRP A 64 0.02 -8.48 6.67
N LEU A 65 -0.63 -7.39 7.11
CA LEU A 65 -0.50 -6.08 6.48
C LEU A 65 0.75 -5.33 6.93
N SER A 66 1.37 -5.73 8.04
CA SER A 66 2.55 -5.03 8.58
C SER A 66 3.71 -4.93 7.59
N PRO A 67 4.07 -5.99 6.82
CA PRO A 67 5.10 -5.89 5.80
C PRO A 67 4.77 -4.84 4.73
N ALA A 68 3.53 -4.80 4.25
CA ALA A 68 3.10 -3.78 3.29
C ALA A 68 3.19 -2.36 3.87
N ALA A 69 2.83 -2.16 5.13
CA ALA A 69 2.95 -0.86 5.78
C ALA A 69 4.41 -0.39 5.88
N ILE A 70 5.33 -1.28 6.28
CA ILE A 70 6.77 -0.96 6.38
C ILE A 70 7.32 -0.64 4.99
N LEU A 71 7.08 -1.50 4.01
CA LEU A 71 7.57 -1.30 2.64
C LEU A 71 7.00 -0.03 2.01
N MET A 72 5.73 0.30 2.28
CA MET A 72 5.11 1.54 1.81
C MET A 72 5.79 2.78 2.38
N LEU A 73 6.17 2.79 3.65
CA LEU A 73 6.94 3.91 4.24
C LEU A 73 8.31 4.06 3.58
N VAL A 74 9.01 2.93 3.37
CA VAL A 74 10.31 2.93 2.67
C VAL A 74 10.15 3.42 1.23
N TRP A 75 9.11 2.99 0.53
CA TRP A 75 8.83 3.40 -0.84
C TRP A 75 8.52 4.90 -0.93
N LEU A 76 7.69 5.43 -0.04
CA LEU A 76 7.42 6.86 0.04
C LEU A 76 8.68 7.67 0.35
N ALA A 77 9.55 7.20 1.24
CA ALA A 77 10.82 7.84 1.54
C ALA A 77 11.75 7.89 0.30
N ILE A 78 11.81 6.80 -0.47
CA ILE A 78 12.56 6.75 -1.73
C ILE A 78 12.03 7.78 -2.73
N LEU A 79 10.70 7.85 -2.91
CA LEU A 79 10.09 8.82 -3.80
C LEU A 79 10.35 10.27 -3.36
N ALA A 80 10.22 10.57 -2.07
CA ALA A 80 10.47 11.89 -1.51
C ALA A 80 11.93 12.30 -1.70
N TRP A 81 12.86 11.38 -1.45
CA TRP A 81 14.28 11.63 -1.67
C TRP A 81 14.60 11.92 -3.14
N GLN A 82 14.00 11.16 -4.07
CA GLN A 82 14.26 11.29 -5.50
C GLN A 82 13.65 12.54 -6.12
N ASN A 83 12.43 12.91 -5.74
CA ASN A 83 11.68 13.98 -6.40
C ASN A 83 11.75 15.31 -5.63
N GLY A 84 12.12 15.30 -4.35
CA GLY A 84 12.22 16.51 -3.52
C GLY A 84 13.64 16.83 -3.11
N ILE A 85 14.29 15.91 -2.39
CA ILE A 85 15.53 16.23 -1.66
C ILE A 85 16.76 16.29 -2.57
N ARG A 86 16.89 15.39 -3.57
CA ARG A 86 18.02 15.41 -4.50
C ARG A 86 18.11 16.65 -5.41
N HIS A 87 17.04 17.42 -5.50
CA HIS A 87 16.94 18.59 -6.38
C HIS A 87 17.07 19.93 -5.62
N LEU A 88 17.23 19.89 -4.29
CA LEU A 88 17.53 21.04 -3.43
C LEU A 88 19.03 21.11 -3.15
#